data_AF-W0GWP2-F1
#
_entry.id   AF-W0GWP2-F1
#
_cell.length_a   1.000
_cell.length_b   1.000
_cell.length_c   1.000
_cell.angle_alpha   90.00
_cell.angle_beta   90.00
_cell.angle_gamma   90.00
#
_symmetry.space_group_name_H-M   'P 1'
#
loop_
_entity.id
_entity.type
_entity.pdbx_description
1 polymer ?
#
loop_
_entity_poly.entity_id
_entity_poly.type
_entity_poly.pdbx_seq_one_letter_code
_entity_poly.pdbx_strand_id
1 'polypeptide(L)'
;MSFVTPLLLQALPVLHLLLGLLLAAWTLAFLLRIVLTWYPQVDLNQGAWPLVAWPTEPVLSLSRRVIAPIGGVDVTPVIWVGLISLVRELLVGQQGLLSQILMHAQAAA
;
A
#
# COMPACT_ATOMS: atom_id res chain seq x y z
N MET A 1 -11.89 -12.53 32.49
CA MET A 1 -11.19 -12.57 31.19
C MET A 1 -10.19 -11.41 31.05
N SER A 2 -9.33 -11.12 32.05
CA SER A 2 -8.60 -9.83 32.13
C SER A 2 -7.09 -9.88 31.81
N PHE A 3 -6.54 -11.01 31.36
CA PHE A 3 -5.10 -11.16 31.13
C PHE A 3 -4.68 -11.18 29.65
N VAL A 4 -5.61 -11.42 28.71
CA VAL A 4 -5.31 -11.48 27.26
C VAL A 4 -5.47 -10.10 26.59
N THR A 5 -6.28 -9.24 27.19
CA THR A 5 -6.54 -7.86 26.76
C THR A 5 -5.33 -6.91 26.71
N PRO A 6 -4.34 -6.93 27.63
CA PRO A 6 -3.28 -5.92 27.59
C PRO A 6 -2.36 -6.06 26.37
N LEU A 7 -2.09 -7.28 25.91
CA LEU A 7 -1.15 -7.50 24.81
C LEU A 7 -1.71 -7.00 23.46
N LEU A 8 -3.00 -7.26 23.20
CA LEU A 8 -3.67 -6.82 21.98
C LEU A 8 -3.78 -5.30 21.93
N LEU A 9 -4.11 -4.66 23.07
CA LEU A 9 -4.20 -3.21 23.19
C LEU A 9 -2.84 -2.52 22.98
N GLN A 10 -1.74 -3.16 23.38
CA GLN A 10 -0.39 -2.65 23.18
C GLN A 10 0.10 -2.83 21.73
N ALA A 11 -0.29 -3.93 21.07
CA ALA A 11 0.15 -4.24 19.71
C ALA A 11 -0.62 -3.46 18.64
N LEU A 12 -1.90 -3.15 18.87
CA LEU A 12 -2.79 -2.55 17.88
C LEU A 12 -2.32 -1.18 17.33
N PRO A 13 -1.83 -0.22 18.15
CA PRO A 13 -1.30 1.06 17.63
C PRO A 13 -0.08 0.85 16.72
N VAL A 14 0.81 -0.07 17.10
CA VAL A 14 2.02 -0.37 16.31
C VAL A 14 1.63 -1.01 14.99
N LEU A 15 0.69 -1.97 15.01
CA LEU A 15 0.16 -2.60 13.81
C LEU A 15 -0.49 -1.57 12.88
N HIS A 16 -1.32 -0.68 13.42
CA HIS A 16 -1.98 0.39 12.67
C HIS A 16 -0.96 1.31 11.99
N LEU A 17 0.06 1.75 12.74
CA LEU A 17 1.14 2.60 12.21
C LEU A 17 1.93 1.90 11.09
N LEU A 18 2.39 0.67 11.34
CA LEU A 18 3.20 -0.08 10.38
C LEU A 18 2.41 -0.37 9.11
N LEU A 19 1.14 -0.78 9.23
CA LEU A 19 0.29 -1.00 8.07
C LEU A 19 0.02 0.30 7.31
N GLY A 20 -0.24 1.40 8.01
CA GLY A 20 -0.43 2.72 7.41
C GLY A 20 0.80 3.20 6.64
N LEU A 21 1.99 3.01 7.20
CA LEU A 21 3.26 3.36 6.56
C LEU A 21 3.54 2.45 5.36
N LEU A 22 3.32 1.15 5.49
CA LEU A 22 3.48 0.18 4.41
C LEU A 22 2.59 0.53 3.21
N LEU A 23 1.29 0.73 3.45
CA LEU A 23 0.34 1.07 2.39
C LEU A 23 0.69 2.42 1.75
N ALA A 24 1.09 3.42 2.54
CA ALA A 24 1.52 4.71 2.01
C ALA A 24 2.79 4.59 1.15
N ALA A 25 3.80 3.83 1.61
CA ALA A 25 5.02 3.56 0.86
C ALA A 25 4.73 2.81 -0.44
N TRP A 26 3.79 1.85 -0.42
CA TRP A 26 3.40 1.12 -1.61
C TRP A 26 2.64 2.00 -2.60
N THR A 27 1.73 2.85 -2.13
CA THR A 27 1.09 3.89 -2.96
C THR A 27 2.14 4.79 -3.61
N LEU A 28 3.15 5.25 -2.86
CA LEU A 28 4.24 6.06 -3.40
C LEU A 28 5.05 5.29 -4.46
N ALA A 29 5.35 4.02 -4.21
CA ALA A 29 6.05 3.17 -5.18
C ALA A 29 5.24 3.06 -6.49
N PHE A 30 3.92 2.85 -6.43
CA PHE A 30 3.09 2.82 -7.63
C PHE A 30 2.99 4.20 -8.31
N LEU A 31 2.94 5.31 -7.57
CA LEU A 31 3.01 6.65 -8.15
C LEU A 31 4.31 6.86 -8.93
N LEU A 32 5.45 6.45 -8.36
CA LEU A 32 6.73 6.48 -9.06
C LEU A 32 6.73 5.57 -10.28
N ARG A 33 6.12 4.37 -10.20
CA ARG A 33 5.94 3.49 -11.36
C ARG A 33 5.16 4.16 -12.49
N ILE A 34 4.11 4.93 -12.20
CA ILE A 34 3.38 5.69 -13.23
C ILE A 34 4.35 6.60 -13.98
N VAL A 35 5.13 7.42 -13.27
CA VAL A 35 6.10 8.33 -13.90
C VAL A 35 7.15 7.55 -14.69
N LEU A 36 7.68 6.45 -14.14
CA LEU A 36 8.70 5.64 -14.79
C LEU A 36 8.22 4.97 -16.09
N THR A 37 6.91 4.73 -16.25
CA THR A 37 6.37 4.21 -17.51
C THR A 37 6.49 5.19 -18.67
N TRP A 38 6.66 6.48 -18.40
CA TRP A 38 6.92 7.50 -19.42
C TRP A 38 8.39 7.55 -19.85
N TYR A 39 9.29 6.90 -19.09
CA TYR A 39 10.73 6.87 -19.35
C TYR A 39 11.22 5.42 -19.54
N PRO A 40 10.85 4.74 -20.64
CA PRO A 40 11.19 3.34 -20.87
C PRO A 40 12.69 3.05 -21.02
N GLN A 41 13.52 4.10 -21.15
CA GLN A 41 14.97 4.00 -21.23
C GLN A 41 15.64 3.79 -19.85
N VAL A 42 14.90 4.01 -18.75
CA VAL A 42 15.42 3.84 -17.39
C VAL A 42 15.51 2.35 -17.05
N ASP A 43 16.71 1.88 -16.69
CA ASP A 43 16.88 0.52 -16.18
C ASP A 43 16.41 0.42 -14.72
N LEU A 44 15.30 -0.28 -14.52
CA LEU A 44 14.68 -0.48 -13.21
C LEU A 44 15.49 -1.38 -12.27
N ASN A 45 16.52 -2.06 -12.77
CA ASN A 45 17.38 -2.94 -11.97
C ASN A 45 18.64 -2.23 -11.46
N GLN A 46 18.86 -0.96 -11.81
CA GLN A 46 20.06 -0.22 -11.43
C GLN A 46 19.77 0.94 -10.46
N GLY A 47 20.76 1.29 -9.65
CA GLY A 47 20.67 2.40 -8.70
C GLY A 47 19.60 2.18 -7.63
N ALA A 48 18.77 3.19 -7.39
CA ALA A 48 17.70 3.15 -6.39
C ALA A 48 16.36 2.58 -6.93
N TRP A 49 16.22 2.41 -8.25
CA TRP A 49 14.98 1.95 -8.88
C TRP A 49 14.49 0.56 -8.45
N PRO A 50 15.36 -0.40 -8.08
CA PRO A 50 14.91 -1.68 -7.54
C PRO A 50 14.02 -1.53 -6.31
N LEU A 51 14.24 -0.51 -5.47
CA LEU A 51 13.41 -0.27 -4.26
C LEU A 51 11.94 -0.01 -4.59
N VAL A 52 11.66 0.46 -5.80
CA VAL A 52 10.31 0.73 -6.30
C VAL A 52 9.83 -0.42 -7.19
N ALA A 53 10.69 -0.91 -8.08
CA ALA A 53 10.32 -1.92 -9.06
C ALA A 53 10.05 -3.28 -8.42
N TRP A 54 10.91 -3.76 -7.54
CA TRP A 54 10.78 -5.08 -6.91
C TRP A 54 9.48 -5.28 -6.12
N PRO A 55 9.05 -4.35 -5.25
CA PRO A 55 7.80 -4.53 -4.50
C PRO A 55 6.53 -4.36 -5.35
N THR A 56 6.61 -3.78 -6.55
CA THR A 56 5.44 -3.52 -7.40
C THR A 56 5.32 -4.50 -8.57
N GLU A 57 6.42 -5.02 -9.10
CA GLU A 57 6.46 -5.84 -10.31
C GLU A 57 5.66 -7.16 -10.23
N PRO A 58 5.65 -7.93 -9.12
CA PRO A 58 4.84 -9.15 -9.04
C PRO A 58 3.35 -8.87 -9.28
N VAL A 59 2.87 -7.74 -8.76
CA VAL A 59 1.48 -7.30 -8.90
C VAL A 59 1.22 -6.77 -10.30
N LEU A 60 2.11 -5.91 -10.82
CA LEU A 60 1.98 -5.33 -12.15
C LEU A 60 2.08 -6.37 -13.27
N SER A 61 2.98 -7.34 -13.15
CA SER A 61 3.17 -8.41 -14.13
C SER A 61 1.94 -9.31 -14.25
N LEU A 62 1.18 -9.50 -13.16
CA LEU A 62 -0.10 -10.21 -13.17
C LEU A 62 -1.19 -9.34 -13.81
N SER A 63 -1.32 -8.07 -13.43
CA SER A 63 -2.36 -7.19 -13.99
C SER A 63 -2.17 -6.95 -15.49
N ARG A 64 -0.93 -6.86 -15.99
CA ARG A 64 -0.61 -6.70 -17.42
C ARG A 64 -1.07 -7.87 -18.30
N ARG A 65 -1.33 -9.05 -17.72
CA ARG A 65 -1.91 -10.18 -18.47
C ARG A 65 -3.36 -9.94 -18.87
N VAL A 66 -4.05 -9.06 -18.15
CA VAL A 66 -5.47 -8.75 -18.36
C VAL A 66 -5.64 -7.37 -18.98
N ILE A 67 -4.79 -6.42 -18.58
CA ILE A 67 -4.88 -5.01 -18.99
C ILE A 67 -3.68 -4.71 -19.88
N ALA A 68 -3.93 -4.53 -21.18
CA ALA A 68 -2.89 -4.15 -22.13
C ALA A 68 -2.42 -2.70 -21.91
N PRO A 69 -1.15 -2.38 -22.18
CA PRO A 69 -0.67 -1.00 -22.21
C PRO A 69 -1.43 -0.17 -23.24
N ILE A 70 -1.70 1.10 -22.91
CA ILE A 70 -2.40 2.04 -23.78
C ILE A 70 -1.39 3.04 -24.30
N GLY A 71 -1.22 3.12 -25.62
CA GLY A 71 -0.24 4.03 -26.24
C GLY A 71 1.21 3.74 -25.83
N GLY A 72 1.54 2.50 -25.49
CA GLY A 72 2.88 2.10 -25.03
C GLY A 72 3.15 2.42 -23.55
N VAL A 73 2.19 2.99 -22.82
CA VAL A 73 2.29 3.31 -21.39
C VAL A 73 1.53 2.28 -20.57
N ASP A 74 2.15 1.75 -19.52
CA ASP A 74 1.50 0.83 -18.59
C ASP A 74 0.57 1.62 -17.65
N VAL A 75 -0.74 1.41 -17.81
CA VAL A 75 -1.79 2.05 -17.00
C VAL A 75 -2.09 1.29 -15.71
N THR A 76 -1.59 0.06 -15.56
CA THR A 76 -1.90 -0.78 -14.39
C THR A 76 -1.45 -0.18 -13.05
N PRO A 77 -0.33 0.56 -12.93
CA PRO A 77 0.03 1.24 -11.70
C PRO A 77 -1.02 2.24 -11.21
N VAL A 78 -1.71 2.94 -12.12
CA VAL A 78 -2.78 3.91 -11.77
C VAL A 78 -3.93 3.22 -11.06
N ILE A 79 -4.33 2.06 -11.57
CA ILE A 79 -5.41 1.25 -10.97
C ILE A 79 -5.01 0.83 -9.55
N TRP A 80 -3.76 0.42 -9.36
CA TRP A 80 -3.24 0.02 -8.05
C TRP A 80 -3.14 1.18 -7.07
N VAL A 81 -2.80 2.39 -7.50
CA VAL A 81 -2.88 3.59 -6.64
C VAL A 81 -4.31 3.75 -6.12
N GLY A 82 -5.33 3.65 -6.97
CA GLY A 82 -6.73 3.74 -6.57
C GLY A 82 -7.13 2.63 -5.59
N LEU A 83 -6.82 1.37 -5.91
CA LEU A 83 -7.13 0.22 -5.07
C LEU A 83 -6.46 0.28 -3.69
N ILE A 84 -5.16 0.60 -3.64
CA ILE A 84 -4.43 0.70 -2.37
C ILE A 84 -4.94 1.88 -1.55
N SER A 85 -5.29 3.00 -2.20
CA SER A 85 -5.88 4.15 -1.50
C SER A 85 -7.22 3.79 -0.85
N LEU A 86 -8.06 3.03 -1.55
CA LEU A 86 -9.31 2.50 -0.99
C LEU A 86 -9.04 1.57 0.19
N VAL A 87 -8.13 0.60 0.04
CA VAL A 87 -7.75 -0.34 1.11
C VAL A 87 -7.20 0.42 2.31
N ARG A 88 -6.36 1.42 2.09
CA ARG A 88 -5.80 2.26 3.15
C ARG A 88 -6.90 3.02 3.89
N GLU A 89 -7.85 3.62 3.19
CA GLU A 89 -8.96 4.32 3.84
C GLU A 89 -9.83 3.35 4.65
N LEU A 90 -10.19 2.20 4.08
CA LEU A 90 -11.03 1.20 4.75
C LEU A 90 -10.36 0.56 5.98
N LEU A 91 -9.03 0.39 5.98
CA LEU A 91 -8.32 -0.27 7.08
C LEU A 91 -7.82 0.71 8.12
N VAL A 92 -7.12 1.76 7.70
CA VAL A 92 -6.33 2.66 8.57
C VAL A 92 -6.66 4.15 8.36
N GLY A 93 -7.63 4.47 7.50
CA GLY A 93 -8.14 5.83 7.31
C GLY A 93 -8.86 6.37 8.54
N GLN A 94 -9.39 7.59 8.44
CA GLN A 94 -10.08 8.22 9.57
C GLN A 94 -11.29 7.38 10.02
N GLN A 95 -12.01 6.81 9.06
CA GLN A 95 -13.12 5.89 9.31
C GLN A 95 -12.73 4.42 9.19
N GLY A 96 -11.44 4.09 9.08
CA GLY A 96 -10.96 2.74 8.85
C GLY A 96 -11.24 1.79 10.02
N LEU A 97 -11.43 0.51 9.73
CA LEU A 97 -11.80 -0.52 10.71
C LEU A 97 -10.79 -0.60 11.88
N LEU A 98 -9.50 -0.59 11.61
CA LEU A 98 -8.48 -0.66 12.66
C LEU A 98 -8.43 0.64 13.48
N SER A 99 -8.64 1.79 12.83
CA SER A 99 -8.75 3.08 13.51
C SER A 99 -9.95 3.07 14.46
N GLN A 100 -11.10 2.59 14.01
CA GLN A 100 -12.30 2.45 14.84
C GLN A 100 -12.05 1.52 16.02
N ILE A 101 -11.51 0.31 15.80
CA ILE A 101 -11.22 -0.63 16.89
C ILE A 101 -10.27 0.01 17.91
N LEU A 102 -9.23 0.70 17.46
CA LEU A 102 -8.26 1.36 18.33
C LEU A 102 -8.92 2.44 19.21
N MET A 103 -9.78 3.27 18.63
CA MET A 103 -10.50 4.32 19.37
C MET A 103 -11.43 3.73 20.42
N HIS A 104 -12.21 2.69 20.07
CA HIS A 104 -13.11 2.03 21.02
C HIS A 104 -12.34 1.31 22.13
N ALA A 105 -11.23 0.67 21.76
CA ALA A 105 -10.34 -0.03 22.69
C ALA A 105 -9.72 0.91 23.73
N GLN A 106 -9.37 2.14 23.34
CA GLN A 106 -8.87 3.17 24.25
C GLN A 106 -9.96 3.76 25.15
N ALA A 107 -11.21 3.83 24.67
CA ALA A 107 -12.32 4.34 25.45
C ALA A 107 -12.82 3.35 26.53
N ALA A 108 -12.56 2.05 26.35
CA ALA A 108 -12.96 0.99 27.27
C ALA A 108 -11.89 0.59 28.29
N ALA A 109 -10.67 1.14 28.18
CA ALA A 109 -9.53 0.91 29.07
C ALA A 109 -9.42 2.03 30.10
#